data_AF-A0A2Z5Y1X7-F1
#
_entry.id   AF-A0A2Z5Y1X7-F1
#
_cell.length_a   1.000
_cell.length_b   1.000
_cell.length_c   1.000
_cell.angle_alpha   90.00
_cell.angle_beta   90.00
_cell.angle_gamma   90.00
#
_symmetry.space_group_name_H-M   'P 1'
#
loop_
_entity.id
_entity.type
_entity.pdbx_description
1 polymer ?
#
loop_
_entity_poly.entity_id
_entity_poly.type
_entity_poly.pdbx_seq_one_letter_code
_entity_poly.pdbx_strand_id
1 'polypeptide(L)'
;MVYLDQITALNGLKKDKMIGKGQLNNQISSLIFNYLNQFEVPNHFIKQINRQEQLVKKVEIILLEVVVRNYAAGSLSERLGIEEGSELTFPVLEFYYKKDKLGDPMINDNHIQLLNIATKNEINQIKQMALTINQLLLKLFDQLSIRLIDFKLEFGRDKDGKILLADEISPDTCRLWDKQTNERLDKDLYRKDKGNVLPVYQQVLQRLQKIYQ
;
A
#
# COMPACT_ATOMS: atom_id res chain seq x y z
N MET A 1 -3.27 -5.04 -15.84
CA MET A 1 -3.27 -3.78 -15.08
C MET A 1 -2.15 -2.92 -15.63
N VAL A 2 -2.42 -1.64 -15.91
CA VAL A 2 -1.45 -0.70 -16.50
C VAL A 2 -1.15 0.40 -15.47
N TYR A 3 0.13 0.59 -15.15
CA TYR A 3 0.58 1.64 -14.25
C TYR A 3 0.85 2.92 -15.01
N LEU A 4 0.10 3.97 -14.67
CA LEU A 4 0.23 5.27 -15.30
C LEU A 4 1.30 6.12 -14.61
N ASP A 5 1.87 7.05 -15.37
CA ASP A 5 2.78 8.09 -14.87
C ASP A 5 2.04 9.22 -14.14
N GLN A 6 0.74 9.08 -13.89
CA GLN A 6 -0.05 10.06 -13.16
C GLN A 6 0.23 9.94 -11.66
N ILE A 7 0.54 11.06 -11.02
CA ILE A 7 0.66 11.16 -9.56
C ILE A 7 -0.45 12.09 -9.04
N THR A 8 -1.07 11.71 -7.92
CA THR A 8 -2.15 12.47 -7.28
C THR A 8 -1.94 12.60 -5.79
N ALA A 9 -2.32 13.72 -5.20
CA ALA A 9 -2.36 13.92 -3.75
C ALA A 9 -3.61 14.70 -3.34
N LEU A 10 -3.87 14.76 -2.03
CA LEU A 10 -5.00 15.52 -1.46
C LEU A 10 -6.34 15.11 -2.09
N ASN A 11 -6.65 13.81 -2.10
CA ASN A 11 -7.88 13.25 -2.69
C ASN A 11 -8.12 13.70 -4.15
N GLY A 12 -7.04 13.81 -4.93
CA GLY A 12 -7.09 14.16 -6.35
C GLY A 12 -7.10 15.65 -6.65
N LEU A 13 -7.11 16.52 -5.63
CA LEU A 13 -7.00 17.98 -5.80
C LEU A 13 -5.65 18.40 -6.41
N LYS A 14 -4.59 17.63 -6.12
CA LYS A 14 -3.27 17.81 -6.73
C LYS A 14 -3.03 16.65 -7.69
N LYS A 15 -2.72 16.96 -8.95
CA LYS A 15 -2.57 15.95 -10.00
C LYS A 15 -1.55 16.40 -11.03
N ASP A 16 -0.51 15.60 -11.21
CA ASP A 16 0.59 15.85 -12.15
C ASP A 16 0.91 14.60 -12.97
N LYS A 17 1.75 14.77 -13.99
CA LYS A 17 2.35 13.67 -14.76
C LYS A 17 3.85 13.62 -14.48
N MET A 18 4.32 12.47 -14.02
CA MET A 18 5.72 12.23 -13.68
C MET A 18 6.23 11.02 -14.47
N ILE A 19 6.86 11.30 -15.61
CA ILE A 19 7.29 10.29 -16.59
C ILE A 19 8.21 9.26 -15.92
N GLY A 20 7.89 7.98 -16.08
CA GLY A 20 8.65 6.86 -15.51
C GLY A 20 8.14 6.36 -14.15
N LYS A 21 7.25 7.10 -13.47
CA LYS A 21 6.68 6.67 -12.17
C LYS A 21 5.93 5.34 -12.30
N GLY A 22 5.12 5.20 -13.35
CA GLY A 22 4.33 3.99 -13.57
C GLY A 22 5.22 2.76 -13.75
N GLN A 23 6.34 2.92 -14.46
CA GLN A 23 7.32 1.84 -14.64
C GLN A 23 7.98 1.43 -13.33
N LEU A 24 8.31 2.40 -12.46
CA LEU A 24 8.90 2.11 -11.16
C LEU A 24 7.91 1.40 -10.24
N ASN A 25 6.68 1.90 -10.12
CA ASN A 25 5.64 1.26 -9.30
C ASN A 25 5.32 -0.15 -9.77
N ASN A 26 5.19 -0.38 -11.08
CA ASN A 26 4.91 -1.72 -11.61
C ASN A 26 6.01 -2.72 -11.24
N GLN A 27 7.28 -2.35 -11.40
CA GLN A 27 8.40 -3.23 -11.07
C GLN A 27 8.53 -3.46 -9.55
N ILE A 28 8.38 -2.41 -8.74
CA ILE A 28 8.42 -2.53 -7.28
C ILE A 28 7.27 -3.42 -6.79
N SER A 29 6.04 -3.15 -7.24
CA SER A 29 4.86 -3.95 -6.88
C SER A 29 5.00 -5.39 -7.33
N SER A 30 5.53 -5.64 -8.53
CA SER A 30 5.79 -7.01 -9.02
C SER A 30 6.78 -7.76 -8.12
N LEU A 31 7.87 -7.12 -7.70
CA LEU A 31 8.85 -7.74 -6.78
C LEU A 31 8.22 -8.04 -5.41
N ILE A 32 7.44 -7.11 -4.87
CA ILE A 32 6.77 -7.31 -3.58
C ILE A 32 5.70 -8.42 -3.68
N PHE A 33 4.91 -8.48 -4.76
CA PHE A 33 3.97 -9.59 -4.94
C PHE A 33 4.69 -10.94 -5.10
N ASN A 34 5.83 -10.98 -5.80
CA ASN A 34 6.66 -12.18 -5.87
C ASN A 34 7.19 -12.61 -4.50
N TYR A 35 7.62 -11.67 -3.65
CA TYR A 35 7.95 -11.95 -2.26
C TYR A 35 6.77 -12.59 -1.52
N LEU A 36 5.59 -11.97 -1.58
CA LEU A 36 4.39 -12.47 -0.89
C LEU A 36 3.95 -13.85 -1.38
N ASN A 37 4.15 -14.15 -2.68
CA ASN A 37 3.89 -15.47 -3.25
C ASN A 37 4.78 -16.57 -2.65
N GLN A 38 6.02 -16.27 -2.26
CA GLN A 38 6.91 -17.23 -1.59
C GLN A 38 6.38 -17.65 -0.21
N PHE A 39 5.50 -16.84 0.39
CA PHE A 39 4.82 -17.12 1.66
C PHE A 39 3.35 -17.47 1.46
N GLU A 40 2.95 -17.83 0.24
CA GLU A 40 1.59 -18.30 -0.11
C GLU A 40 0.45 -17.33 0.24
N VAL A 41 0.74 -16.02 0.33
CA VAL A 41 -0.30 -15.01 0.56
C VAL A 41 -1.24 -14.94 -0.64
N PRO A 42 -2.55 -15.18 -0.49
CA PRO A 42 -3.48 -15.13 -1.62
C PRO A 42 -3.59 -13.72 -2.21
N ASN A 43 -3.19 -13.58 -3.48
CA ASN A 43 -3.22 -12.29 -4.17
C ASN A 43 -3.57 -12.44 -5.67
N HIS A 44 -3.82 -11.29 -6.31
CA HIS A 44 -4.23 -11.22 -7.70
C HIS A 44 -3.06 -11.32 -8.69
N PHE A 45 -1.81 -11.18 -8.27
CA PHE A 45 -0.68 -11.04 -9.19
C PHE A 45 -0.38 -12.37 -9.87
N ILE A 46 -0.19 -12.34 -11.20
CA ILE A 46 0.19 -13.53 -11.98
C ILE A 46 1.62 -13.38 -12.47
N LYS A 47 1.90 -12.30 -13.23
CA LYS A 47 3.25 -11.98 -13.70
C LYS A 47 3.34 -10.55 -14.21
N GLN A 48 4.55 -10.01 -14.20
CA GLN A 48 4.88 -8.80 -14.93
C GLN A 48 4.92 -9.09 -16.44
N ILE A 49 4.31 -8.25 -17.28
CA ILE A 49 4.29 -8.40 -18.74
C ILE A 49 5.38 -7.55 -19.39
N ASN A 50 5.52 -6.30 -18.94
CA ASN A 50 6.57 -5.39 -19.38
C ASN A 50 6.86 -4.38 -18.26
N ARG A 51 7.53 -3.28 -18.59
CA ARG A 51 7.93 -2.26 -17.61
C ARG A 51 6.76 -1.55 -16.94
N GLN A 52 5.59 -1.43 -17.55
CA GLN A 52 4.43 -0.69 -17.01
C GLN A 52 3.18 -1.55 -16.82
N GLU A 53 3.19 -2.81 -17.25
CA GLU A 53 2.03 -3.68 -17.21
C GLU A 53 2.29 -4.98 -16.46
N GLN A 54 1.27 -5.41 -15.72
CA GLN A 54 1.20 -6.72 -15.08
C GLN A 54 -0.10 -7.45 -15.40
N LEU A 55 -0.01 -8.77 -15.53
CA LEU A 55 -1.15 -9.66 -15.64
C LEU A 55 -1.60 -10.04 -14.23
N VAL A 56 -2.90 -9.88 -13.99
CA VAL A 56 -3.53 -10.12 -12.68
C VAL A 56 -4.82 -10.91 -12.85
N LYS A 57 -5.21 -11.65 -11.82
CA LYS A 57 -6.54 -12.24 -11.67
C LYS A 57 -7.56 -11.11 -11.57
N LYS A 58 -8.65 -11.24 -12.31
CA LYS A 58 -9.79 -10.34 -12.17
C LYS A 58 -10.48 -10.61 -10.83
N VAL A 59 -10.76 -9.55 -10.09
CA VAL A 59 -11.50 -9.59 -8.83
C VAL A 59 -12.56 -8.50 -8.82
N GLU A 60 -13.63 -8.70 -8.05
CA GLU A 60 -14.55 -7.64 -7.64
C GLU A 60 -13.97 -6.93 -6.42
N ILE A 61 -13.59 -5.66 -6.57
CA ILE A 61 -12.97 -4.88 -5.50
C ILE A 61 -13.97 -4.67 -4.36
N ILE A 62 -13.54 -5.02 -3.15
CA ILE A 62 -14.21 -4.66 -1.91
C ILE A 62 -13.89 -3.19 -1.67
N LEU A 63 -14.92 -2.34 -1.51
CA LEU A 63 -14.78 -0.88 -1.43
C LEU A 63 -14.19 -0.40 -0.09
N LEU A 64 -13.06 -0.98 0.33
CA LEU A 64 -12.32 -0.67 1.54
C LEU A 64 -10.87 -0.43 1.20
N GLU A 65 -10.33 0.67 1.69
CA GLU A 65 -8.90 0.83 1.86
C GLU A 65 -8.53 0.34 3.26
N VAL A 66 -7.63 -0.64 3.34
CA VAL A 66 -7.19 -1.25 4.59
C VAL A 66 -5.81 -0.72 4.91
N VAL A 67 -5.71 0.16 5.89
CA VAL A 67 -4.46 0.82 6.27
C VAL A 67 -3.90 0.14 7.50
N VAL A 68 -2.63 -0.28 7.44
CA VAL A 68 -1.89 -0.82 8.59
C VAL A 68 -0.73 0.12 8.91
N ARG A 69 -0.61 0.47 10.19
CA ARG A 69 0.37 1.46 10.69
C ARG A 69 1.26 0.84 11.75
N ASN A 70 2.56 1.01 11.59
CA ASN A 70 3.58 0.60 12.57
C ASN A 70 4.15 1.80 13.34
N TYR A 71 4.11 2.98 12.71
CA TYR A 71 4.50 4.26 13.30
C TYR A 71 3.37 5.27 13.11
N ALA A 72 3.29 6.26 13.98
CA ALA A 72 2.38 7.39 13.82
C ALA A 72 2.84 8.26 12.64
N ALA A 73 1.99 8.42 11.63
CA ALA A 73 2.23 9.35 10.52
C ALA A 73 0.92 9.74 9.84
N GLY A 74 0.98 10.81 9.03
CA GLY A 74 -0.15 11.29 8.23
C GLY A 74 -1.41 11.50 9.07
N SER A 75 -2.54 10.99 8.57
CA SER A 75 -3.85 11.17 9.20
C SER A 75 -3.96 10.59 10.61
N LEU A 76 -3.15 9.60 11.00
CA LEU A 76 -3.14 9.09 12.38
C LEU A 76 -2.55 10.12 13.34
N SER A 77 -1.38 10.67 13.00
CA SER A 77 -0.71 11.71 13.79
C SER A 77 -1.59 12.95 13.94
N GLU A 78 -2.18 13.41 12.84
CA GLU A 78 -3.07 14.59 12.84
C GLU A 78 -4.33 14.34 13.68
N ARG A 79 -5.00 13.20 13.51
CA ARG A 79 -6.28 12.90 14.16
C ARG A 79 -6.14 12.65 15.66
N LEU A 80 -5.03 12.05 16.10
CA LEU A 80 -4.83 11.66 17.50
C LEU A 80 -3.82 12.55 18.26
N GLY A 81 -3.18 13.50 17.60
CA GLY A 81 -2.15 14.36 18.21
C GLY A 81 -0.88 13.62 18.60
N ILE A 82 -0.58 12.50 17.95
CA ILE A 82 0.63 11.70 18.19
C ILE A 82 1.74 12.22 17.28
N GLU A 83 2.93 12.43 17.84
CA GLU A 83 4.10 12.91 17.10
C GLU A 83 4.41 12.01 15.89
N GLU A 84 4.66 12.63 14.72
CA GLU A 84 4.99 11.90 13.49
C GLU A 84 6.35 11.19 13.66
N GLY A 85 6.36 9.88 13.44
CA GLY A 85 7.52 9.02 13.62
C GLY A 85 7.57 8.28 14.95
N SER A 86 6.62 8.51 15.87
CA SER A 86 6.50 7.68 17.09
C SER A 86 6.19 6.23 16.71
N GLU A 87 6.93 5.29 17.29
CA GLU A 87 6.65 3.85 17.15
C GLU A 87 5.38 3.48 17.91
N LEU A 88 4.51 2.68 17.29
CA LEU A 88 3.29 2.19 17.92
C LEU A 88 3.60 0.90 18.66
N THR A 89 3.02 0.73 19.86
CA THR A 89 3.23 -0.48 20.69
C THR A 89 2.69 -1.76 20.04
N PHE A 90 1.79 -1.62 19.07
CA PHE A 90 1.26 -2.68 18.21
C PHE A 90 0.79 -2.06 16.88
N PRO A 91 0.73 -2.85 15.78
CA PRO A 91 0.25 -2.34 14.51
C PRO A 91 -1.23 -1.94 14.60
N VAL A 92 -1.54 -0.71 14.20
CA VAL A 92 -2.91 -0.19 14.15
C VAL A 92 -3.49 -0.47 12.76
N LEU A 93 -4.63 -1.15 12.70
CA LEU A 93 -5.37 -1.41 11.48
C LEU A 93 -6.63 -0.53 11.41
N GLU A 94 -6.80 0.16 10.29
CA GLU A 94 -7.90 1.08 10.04
C GLU A 94 -8.58 0.76 8.71
N PHE A 95 -9.88 1.02 8.62
CA PHE A 95 -10.62 0.96 7.37
C PHE A 95 -11.05 2.35 6.93
N TYR A 96 -10.95 2.59 5.62
CA TYR A 96 -11.49 3.77 4.97
C TYR A 96 -12.43 3.33 3.85
N TYR A 97 -13.58 3.99 3.74
CA TYR A 97 -14.57 3.67 2.72
C TYR A 97 -14.09 4.21 1.38
N LYS A 98 -13.74 3.33 0.43
CA LYS A 98 -13.24 3.74 -0.89
C LYS A 98 -14.34 4.42 -1.71
N LYS A 99 -14.42 5.74 -1.57
CA LYS A 99 -15.46 6.60 -2.13
C LYS A 99 -14.94 8.02 -2.26
N ASP A 100 -14.23 8.30 -3.35
CA ASP A 100 -13.60 9.60 -3.65
C ASP A 100 -14.53 10.81 -3.41
N LYS A 101 -15.83 10.69 -3.77
CA LYS A 101 -16.83 11.75 -3.57
C LYS A 101 -17.06 12.14 -2.11
N LEU A 102 -16.74 11.24 -1.17
CA LEU A 102 -16.85 11.45 0.27
C LEU A 102 -15.48 11.71 0.91
N GLY A 103 -14.39 11.75 0.12
CA GLY A 103 -13.04 11.92 0.62
C GLY A 103 -12.53 10.73 1.44
N ASP A 104 -12.98 9.53 1.10
CA ASP A 104 -12.57 8.26 1.71
C ASP A 104 -12.66 8.24 3.25
N PRO A 105 -13.86 8.37 3.83
CA PRO A 105 -14.01 8.53 5.27
C PRO A 105 -13.57 7.28 6.03
N MET A 106 -12.95 7.47 7.20
CA MET A 106 -12.64 6.38 8.12
C MET A 106 -13.93 5.72 8.62
N ILE A 107 -13.97 4.38 8.59
CA ILE A 107 -15.13 3.60 9.01
C ILE A 107 -14.72 2.44 9.93
N ASN A 108 -15.66 1.92 10.71
CA ASN A 108 -15.47 0.77 11.58
C ASN A 108 -16.23 -0.46 11.05
N ASP A 109 -16.06 -1.61 11.70
CA ASP A 109 -16.71 -2.88 11.34
C ASP A 109 -18.23 -2.79 11.25
N ASN A 110 -18.87 -1.95 12.08
CA ASN A 110 -20.31 -1.77 12.08
C ASN A 110 -20.76 -0.98 10.85
N HIS A 111 -20.03 0.07 10.47
CA HIS A 111 -20.28 0.81 9.23
C HIS A 111 -20.10 -0.09 8.00
N ILE A 112 -19.09 -0.96 7.97
CA ILE A 112 -18.84 -1.90 6.87
C ILE A 112 -20.05 -2.83 6.69
N GLN A 113 -20.57 -3.38 7.80
CA GLN A 113 -21.74 -4.25 7.79
C GLN A 113 -23.02 -3.48 7.42
N LEU A 114 -23.24 -2.29 8.01
CA LEU A 114 -24.39 -1.42 7.70
C LEU A 114 -24.47 -1.09 6.21
N LEU A 115 -23.32 -0.83 5.59
CA LEU A 115 -23.20 -0.50 4.16
C LEU A 115 -23.17 -1.73 3.26
N ASN A 116 -23.26 -2.95 3.81
CA ASN A 116 -23.15 -4.23 3.10
C ASN A 116 -21.90 -4.36 2.22
N ILE A 117 -20.77 -3.77 2.65
CA ILE A 117 -19.51 -3.80 1.89
C ILE A 117 -18.83 -5.17 2.01
N ALA A 118 -18.84 -5.73 3.23
CA ALA A 118 -18.28 -7.03 3.53
C ALA A 118 -18.99 -7.68 4.72
N THR A 119 -19.06 -9.01 4.71
CA THR A 119 -19.59 -9.80 5.83
C THR A 119 -18.62 -9.78 7.02
N LYS A 120 -19.11 -10.09 8.22
CA LYS A 120 -18.26 -10.20 9.42
C LYS A 120 -17.09 -11.19 9.23
N ASN A 121 -17.33 -12.29 8.51
CA ASN A 121 -16.27 -13.26 8.22
C ASN A 121 -15.19 -12.67 7.30
N GLU A 122 -15.58 -11.98 6.24
CA GLU A 122 -14.64 -11.33 5.33
C GLU A 122 -13.85 -10.22 6.03
N ILE A 123 -14.49 -9.42 6.88
CA ILE A 123 -13.81 -8.40 7.69
C ILE A 123 -12.69 -9.04 8.52
N ASN A 124 -12.97 -10.15 9.21
CA ASN A 124 -11.97 -10.87 10.00
C ASN A 124 -10.85 -11.44 9.14
N GLN A 125 -11.17 -12.05 7.99
CA GLN A 125 -10.18 -12.59 7.05
C GLN A 125 -9.27 -11.47 6.50
N ILE A 126 -9.84 -10.33 6.13
CA ILE A 126 -9.11 -9.15 5.65
C ILE A 126 -8.15 -8.63 6.73
N LYS A 127 -8.62 -8.50 7.99
CA LYS A 127 -7.76 -8.05 9.11
C LYS A 127 -6.58 -8.99 9.32
N GLN A 128 -6.86 -10.29 9.39
CA GLN A 128 -5.82 -11.31 9.58
C GLN A 128 -4.80 -11.26 8.45
N MET A 129 -5.26 -11.26 7.20
CA MET A 129 -4.37 -11.22 6.04
C MET A 129 -3.56 -9.91 5.97
N ALA A 130 -4.16 -8.76 6.27
CA ALA A 130 -3.44 -7.48 6.32
C ALA A 130 -2.34 -7.46 7.39
N LEU A 131 -2.59 -8.04 8.57
CA LEU A 131 -1.58 -8.17 9.63
C LEU A 131 -0.47 -9.18 9.27
N THR A 132 -0.82 -10.28 8.60
CA THR A 132 0.19 -11.22 8.05
C THR A 132 1.06 -10.54 7.00
N ILE A 133 0.46 -9.79 6.07
CA ILE A 133 1.18 -8.99 5.08
C ILE A 133 2.10 -7.98 5.78
N ASN A 134 1.62 -7.29 6.82
CA ASN A 134 2.45 -6.36 7.60
C ASN A 134 3.71 -7.04 8.15
N GLN A 135 3.58 -8.20 8.78
CA GLN A 135 4.73 -8.94 9.33
C GLN A 135 5.74 -9.33 8.24
N LEU A 136 5.26 -9.73 7.06
CA LEU A 136 6.10 -10.09 5.92
C LEU A 136 6.81 -8.86 5.34
N LEU A 137 6.08 -7.75 5.14
CA LEU A 137 6.62 -6.51 4.61
C LEU A 137 7.60 -5.84 5.59
N LEU A 138 7.34 -5.90 6.90
CA LEU A 138 8.29 -5.45 7.92
C LEU A 138 9.63 -6.16 7.74
N LYS A 139 9.63 -7.50 7.61
CA LYS A 139 10.86 -8.27 7.36
C LYS A 139 11.54 -7.87 6.05
N LEU A 140 10.78 -7.73 4.98
CA LEU A 140 11.30 -7.34 3.66
C LEU A 140 11.97 -5.97 3.72
N PHE A 141 11.27 -4.94 4.21
CA PHE A 141 11.81 -3.58 4.26
C PHE A 141 12.93 -3.44 5.29
N ASP A 142 12.92 -4.23 6.37
CA ASP A 142 14.03 -4.30 7.33
C ASP A 142 15.35 -4.67 6.65
N GLN A 143 15.34 -5.71 5.80
CA GLN A 143 16.50 -6.14 4.99
C GLN A 143 16.97 -5.07 4.00
N LEU A 144 16.06 -4.20 3.55
CA LEU A 144 16.36 -3.09 2.65
C LEU A 144 16.90 -1.85 3.38
N SER A 145 17.09 -1.92 4.70
CA SER A 145 17.38 -0.75 5.54
C SER A 145 16.32 0.35 5.42
N ILE A 146 15.05 -0.04 5.30
CA ILE A 146 13.88 0.85 5.21
C ILE A 146 12.93 0.55 6.37
N ARG A 147 12.39 1.59 7.01
CA ARG A 147 11.26 1.49 7.93
C ARG A 147 9.96 1.56 7.15
N LEU A 148 9.12 0.55 7.34
CA LEU A 148 7.74 0.54 6.87
C LEU A 148 6.86 1.26 7.90
N ILE A 149 6.60 2.53 7.66
CA ILE A 149 5.85 3.42 8.57
C ILE A 149 4.38 3.00 8.61
N ASP A 150 3.76 2.95 7.44
CA ASP A 150 2.43 2.42 7.22
C ASP A 150 2.24 2.08 5.74
N PHE A 151 1.15 1.39 5.43
CA PHE A 151 0.76 1.11 4.05
C PHE A 151 -0.75 0.86 3.94
N LYS A 152 -1.23 0.97 2.71
CA LYS A 152 -2.62 0.77 2.32
C LYS A 152 -2.73 -0.44 1.41
N LEU A 153 -3.69 -1.31 1.70
CA LEU A 153 -4.06 -2.45 0.85
C LEU A 153 -5.49 -2.29 0.34
N GLU A 154 -5.76 -2.91 -0.80
CA GLU A 154 -7.12 -3.17 -1.28
C GLU A 154 -7.28 -4.67 -1.52
N PHE A 155 -8.50 -5.16 -1.29
CA PHE A 155 -8.83 -6.58 -1.46
C PHE A 155 -9.98 -6.74 -2.44
N GLY A 156 -10.06 -7.89 -3.08
CA GLY A 156 -11.18 -8.23 -3.93
C GLY A 156 -11.61 -9.68 -3.82
N ARG A 157 -12.84 -9.95 -4.23
CA ARG A 157 -13.41 -11.29 -4.35
C ARG A 157 -13.10 -11.84 -5.73
N ASP A 158 -12.55 -13.04 -5.82
CA ASP A 158 -12.47 -13.73 -7.11
C ASP A 158 -13.82 -14.35 -7.51
N LYS A 159 -13.84 -15.07 -8.64
CA LYS A 159 -15.05 -15.71 -9.18
C LYS A 159 -15.71 -16.72 -8.23
N ASP A 160 -14.94 -17.28 -7.29
CA ASP A 160 -15.40 -18.28 -6.33
C ASP A 160 -15.67 -17.65 -4.95
N GLY A 161 -15.62 -16.32 -4.84
CA GLY A 161 -15.84 -15.56 -3.61
C GLY A 161 -14.64 -15.53 -2.67
N LYS A 162 -13.45 -16.01 -3.09
CA LYS A 162 -12.25 -16.00 -2.27
C LYS A 162 -11.67 -14.59 -2.21
N ILE A 163 -11.28 -14.16 -1.00
CA ILE A 163 -10.60 -12.88 -0.80
C ILE A 163 -9.15 -12.99 -1.25
N LEU A 164 -8.76 -12.09 -2.15
CA LEU A 164 -7.39 -11.92 -2.62
C LEU A 164 -6.92 -10.50 -2.35
N LEU A 165 -5.66 -10.34 -1.95
CA LEU A 165 -4.98 -9.06 -2.03
C LEU A 165 -4.94 -8.59 -3.49
N ALA A 166 -5.28 -7.32 -3.73
CA ALA A 166 -5.38 -6.72 -5.05
C ALA A 166 -4.58 -5.41 -5.15
N ASP A 167 -4.91 -4.59 -6.15
CA ASP A 167 -4.30 -3.28 -6.43
C ASP A 167 -2.76 -3.31 -6.53
N GLU A 168 -2.06 -2.40 -5.83
CA GLU A 168 -0.61 -2.29 -5.85
C GLU A 168 0.00 -2.18 -4.44
N ILE A 169 1.24 -2.66 -4.30
CA ILE A 169 2.08 -2.32 -3.14
C ILE A 169 3.31 -1.61 -3.70
N SER A 170 3.38 -0.30 -3.48
CA SER A 170 4.45 0.54 -4.01
C SER A 170 4.69 1.75 -3.11
N PRO A 171 5.70 2.59 -3.39
CA PRO A 171 5.88 3.83 -2.65
C PRO A 171 4.74 4.85 -2.81
N ASP A 172 3.74 4.60 -3.69
CA ASP A 172 2.48 5.36 -3.70
C ASP A 172 1.53 4.95 -2.58
N THR A 173 1.55 3.67 -2.20
CA THR A 173 0.64 3.05 -1.21
C THR A 173 1.31 2.73 0.13
N CYS A 174 2.63 2.89 0.23
CA CYS A 174 3.41 2.72 1.46
C CYS A 174 4.10 4.02 1.86
N ARG A 175 4.18 4.33 3.16
CA ARG A 175 5.15 5.29 3.70
C ARG A 175 6.43 4.55 4.09
N LEU A 176 7.55 4.97 3.51
CA LEU A 176 8.83 4.27 3.57
C LEU A 176 9.90 5.27 3.96
N TRP A 177 10.53 5.10 5.12
CA TRP A 177 11.61 5.98 5.56
C TRP A 177 12.93 5.23 5.63
N ASP A 178 13.99 5.84 5.14
CA ASP A 178 15.32 5.26 5.27
C ASP A 178 15.69 5.10 6.76
N LYS A 179 16.29 3.96 7.11
CA LYS A 179 16.65 3.67 8.51
C LYS A 179 17.82 4.51 9.03
N GLN A 180 18.74 4.91 8.16
CA GLN A 180 19.96 5.60 8.57
C GLN A 180 19.75 7.12 8.60
N THR A 181 19.06 7.64 7.57
CA THR A 181 18.93 9.08 7.34
C THR A 181 17.57 9.65 7.72
N ASN A 182 16.56 8.79 7.94
CA ASN A 182 15.16 9.20 8.13
C ASN A 182 14.55 9.92 6.90
N GLU A 183 15.22 9.86 5.74
CA GLU A 183 14.70 10.39 4.48
C GLU A 183 13.46 9.64 4.01
N ARG A 184 12.50 10.35 3.42
CA ARG A 184 11.28 9.74 2.88
C ARG A 184 11.56 9.17 1.49
N LEU A 185 11.16 7.92 1.30
CA LEU A 185 11.35 7.16 0.06
C LEU A 185 10.04 6.95 -0.70
N ASP A 186 9.03 7.77 -0.40
CA ASP A 186 7.66 7.57 -0.80
C ASP A 186 6.97 8.86 -1.27
N LYS A 187 5.71 8.71 -1.65
CA LYS A 187 4.84 9.76 -2.19
C LYS A 187 4.68 10.98 -1.28
N ASP A 188 4.99 10.89 0.00
CA ASP A 188 4.96 12.05 0.91
C ASP A 188 5.87 13.20 0.46
N LEU A 189 6.94 12.94 -0.29
CA LEU A 189 7.75 14.02 -0.89
C LEU A 189 6.90 14.88 -1.84
N TYR A 190 6.05 14.26 -2.64
CA TYR A 190 5.12 14.95 -3.53
C TYR A 190 3.97 15.60 -2.75
N ARG A 191 3.45 14.94 -1.70
CA ARG A 191 2.38 15.49 -0.85
C ARG A 191 2.82 16.77 -0.12
N LYS A 192 4.08 16.83 0.32
CA LYS A 192 4.65 17.94 1.11
C LYS A 192 5.47 18.94 0.27
N ASP A 193 5.41 18.87 -1.06
CA ASP A 193 6.17 19.74 -1.98
C ASP A 193 7.70 19.74 -1.73
N LYS A 194 8.24 18.59 -1.32
CA LYS A 194 9.65 18.41 -0.94
C LYS A 194 10.53 17.87 -2.07
N GLY A 195 10.01 17.64 -3.27
CA GLY A 195 10.80 17.30 -4.45
C GLY A 195 10.24 16.20 -5.33
N ASN A 196 11.09 15.73 -6.26
CA ASN A 196 10.78 14.67 -7.22
C ASN A 196 10.83 13.29 -6.54
N VAL A 197 9.80 12.46 -6.72
CA VAL A 197 9.75 11.11 -6.14
C VAL A 197 10.53 10.06 -6.94
N LEU A 198 10.83 10.31 -8.22
CA LEU A 198 11.49 9.31 -9.09
C LEU A 198 12.83 8.81 -8.55
N PRO A 199 13.75 9.67 -8.05
CA PRO A 199 15.03 9.21 -7.54
C PRO A 199 14.87 8.26 -6.34
N VAL A 200 13.93 8.57 -5.43
CA VAL A 200 13.72 7.72 -4.24
C VAL A 200 12.96 6.44 -4.59
N TYR A 201 12.04 6.46 -5.55
CA TYR A 201 11.40 5.23 -6.04
C TYR A 201 12.42 4.33 -6.76
N GLN A 202 13.32 4.91 -7.55
CA GLN A 202 14.41 4.19 -8.20
C GLN A 202 15.36 3.57 -7.16
N GLN A 203 15.62 4.26 -6.05
CA GLN A 203 16.39 3.73 -4.93
C GLN A 203 15.69 2.53 -4.28
N VAL A 204 14.39 2.61 -4.00
CA VAL A 204 13.60 1.49 -3.47
C VAL A 204 13.67 0.28 -4.41
N LEU A 205 13.48 0.49 -5.71
CA LEU A 205 13.59 -0.57 -6.72
C LEU A 205 14.98 -1.22 -6.72
N GLN A 206 16.06 -0.41 -6.70
CA GLN A 206 17.43 -0.93 -6.69
C GLN A 206 17.72 -1.76 -5.44
N ARG A 207 17.23 -1.34 -4.26
CA ARG A 207 17.41 -2.12 -3.03
C ARG A 207 16.65 -3.44 -3.11
N LEU A 208 15.40 -3.43 -3.61
CA LEU A 208 14.62 -4.66 -3.80
C LEU A 208 15.31 -5.64 -4.76
N GLN A 209 15.82 -5.15 -5.90
CA GLN A 209 16.51 -6.00 -6.89
C GLN A 209 17.73 -6.71 -6.31
N LYS A 210 18.46 -6.10 -5.36
CA LYS A 210 19.61 -6.72 -4.70
C LYS A 210 19.26 -7.91 -3.81
N ILE A 211 18.01 -8.02 -3.33
CA ILE A 211 17.56 -9.20 -2.55
C ILE A 211 17.40 -10.43 -3.45
N TYR A 212 17.09 -10.23 -4.73
CA TYR A 212 16.82 -11.30 -5.69
C TYR A 212 18.02 -11.63 -6.60
N GLN A 213 19.20 -11.07 -6.30
CA GLN A 213 20.48 -11.41 -6.95
C GLN A 213 21.24 -12.41 -6.09
#